data_AF-A0A960GM17-F1
#
_entry.id   AF-A0A960GM17-F1
#
_cell.length_a   1.000
_cell.length_b   1.000
_cell.length_c   1.000
_cell.angle_alpha   90.00
_cell.angle_beta   90.00
_cell.angle_gamma   90.00
#
_symmetry.space_group_name_H-M   'P 1'
#
loop_
_entity.id
_entity.type
_entity.pdbx_description
1 polymer ?
#
loop_
_entity_poly.entity_id
_entity_poly.type
_entity_poly.pdbx_seq_one_letter_code
_entity_poly.pdbx_strand_id
1 'polypeptide(L)' 'AIAQVCEVTWQLRGQATGRQVEGATVGVTANQGLFGHGSSVIVAR' A
#
# COMPACT_ATOMS: atom_id res chain seq x y z
N ALA A 1 4.47 8.42 -2.18
CA ALA A 1 4.05 7.37 -1.22
C ALA A 1 2.58 7.50 -0.80
N ILE A 2 2.01 8.70 -0.59
CA ILE A 2 0.65 8.87 -0.03
C ILE A 2 -0.41 8.03 -0.77
N ALA A 3 -0.49 8.12 -2.10
CA ALA A 3 -1.44 7.33 -2.88
C ALA A 3 -1.25 5.80 -2.70
N GLN A 4 0.00 5.34 -2.60
CA GLN A 4 0.31 3.93 -2.36
C GLN A 4 -0.13 3.50 -0.95
N VAL A 5 0.06 4.36 0.06
CA VAL A 5 -0.39 4.09 1.44
C VAL A 5 -1.92 4.05 1.50
N CYS A 6 -2.62 4.95 0.79
CA CYS A 6 -4.08 4.90 0.67
C CYS A 6 -4.55 3.58 0.03
N GLU A 7 -3.91 3.16 -1.06
CA GLU A 7 -4.25 1.89 -1.72
C GLU A 7 -4.06 0.70 -0.79
N VAL A 8 -2.88 0.57 -0.15
CA VAL A 8 -2.62 -0.51 0.81
C VAL A 8 -3.63 -0.46 1.97
N THR A 9 -3.99 0.72 2.45
CA THR A 9 -5.00 0.88 3.51
C THR A 9 -6.38 0.40 3.05
N TRP A 10 -6.81 0.73 1.82
CA TRP A 10 -8.06 0.22 1.27
C TRP A 10 -8.03 -1.30 1.11
N GLN A 11 -6.93 -1.86 0.61
CA GLN A 11 -6.77 -3.31 0.48
C GLN A 11 -6.90 -4.02 1.82
N LEU A 12 -6.16 -3.56 2.85
CA LEU A 12 -6.19 -4.18 4.17
C LEU A 12 -7.53 -4.02 4.89
N ARG A 13 -8.31 -2.98 4.56
CA ARG A 13 -9.65 -2.76 5.14
C ARG A 13 -10.79 -3.43 4.37
N GLY A 14 -10.53 -4.08 3.23
CA GLY A 14 -11.59 -4.64 2.41
C GLY A 14 -12.38 -3.59 1.60
N GLN A 15 -11.76 -2.45 1.29
CA GLN A 15 -12.38 -1.29 0.64
C GLN A 15 -11.89 -1.06 -0.79
N ALA A 16 -11.07 -1.95 -1.35
CA ALA A 16 -10.51 -1.79 -2.68
C ALA A 16 -11.44 -2.36 -3.77
N THR A 17 -12.60 -1.72 -3.95
CA THR A 17 -13.67 -2.15 -4.89
C THR A 17 -13.14 -2.48 -6.28
N GLY A 18 -13.51 -3.65 -6.81
CA GLY A 18 -13.14 -4.13 -8.14
C GLY A 18 -11.71 -4.64 -8.27
N ARG A 19 -10.88 -4.53 -7.21
CA ARG A 19 -9.47 -4.96 -7.21
C ARG A 19 -9.01 -5.50 -5.85
N GLN A 20 -9.95 -5.96 -5.03
CA GLN A 20 -9.69 -6.41 -3.67
C GLN A 20 -8.83 -7.68 -3.69
N VAL A 21 -7.76 -7.67 -2.91
CA VAL A 21 -6.99 -8.89 -2.59
C VAL A 21 -7.65 -9.58 -1.42
N GLU A 22 -8.09 -10.83 -1.62
CA GLU A 22 -8.72 -11.64 -0.58
C GLU A 22 -7.70 -11.98 0.51
N GLY A 23 -8.10 -11.84 1.77
CA GLY A 23 -7.28 -12.23 2.92
C GLY A 23 -6.01 -11.40 3.15
N ALA A 24 -5.90 -10.20 2.57
CA ALA A 24 -4.74 -9.33 2.78
C ALA A 24 -4.60 -8.93 4.27
N THR A 25 -3.46 -9.26 4.88
CA THR A 25 -3.14 -8.95 6.30
C THR A 25 -1.97 -7.99 6.45
N VAL A 26 -1.08 -7.90 5.45
CA VAL A 26 0.07 -7.00 5.42
C VAL A 26 0.25 -6.45 4.00
N GLY A 27 0.67 -5.19 3.88
CA GLY A 27 1.05 -4.57 2.61
C GLY A 27 2.31 -3.72 2.75
N VAL A 28 3.07 -3.64 1.65
CA VAL A 28 4.30 -2.84 1.56
C VAL A 28 4.20 -1.86 0.41
N THR A 29 4.71 -0.65 0.61
CA THR A 29 4.90 0.33 -0.47
C THR A 29 6.36 0.38 -0.91
N ALA A 30 6.60 0.61 -2.20
CA ALA A 30 7.91 0.94 -2.74
C ALA A 30 7.77 2.26 -3.49
N ASN A 31 8.17 3.36 -2.86
CA ASN A 31 8.05 4.70 -3.42
C ASN A 31 9.42 5.19 -3.85
N GLN A 32 9.65 5.23 -5.16
CA GLN A 32 10.87 5.79 -5.73
C GLN A 32 10.70 7.30 -5.94
N GLY A 33 11.60 8.08 -5.35
CA GLY A 33 11.80 9.50 -5.63
C GLY A 33 12.93 9.71 -6.65
N LEU A 34 13.07 10.94 -7.11
CA LEU A 34 14.17 11.33 -8.00
C LEU A 34 15.52 11.22 -7.27
N PHE A 35 16.62 11.15 -8.03
CA PHE A 35 17.99 11.14 -7.50
C PHE A 35 18.30 9.98 -6.53
N GLY A 36 17.60 8.86 -6.66
CA GLY A 36 17.84 7.66 -5.85
C GLY A 36 17.20 7.68 -4.46
N HIS A 37 16.40 8.70 -4.13
CA HIS A 37 15.63 8.70 -2.89
C HIS A 37 14.56 7.61 -2.96
N GLY A 38 14.38 6.87 -1.87
CA GLY A 38 13.36 5.83 -1.78
C GLY A 38 12.70 5.88 -0.42
N SER A 39 11.42 5.54 -0.38
CA SER A 39 10.73 5.26 0.87
C SER A 39 9.87 4.01 0.75
N SER A 40 9.67 3.36 1.89
CA SER A 40 8.79 2.21 2.04
C SER A 40 8.03 2.34 3.34
N VAL A 41 6.84 1.75 3.36
CA VAL A 41 5.95 1.68 4.53
C VAL A 41 5.38 0.27 4.56
N ILE A 42 5.45 -0.37 5.72
CA ILE A 42 4.77 -1.62 6.02
C ILE A 42 3.52 -1.28 6.81
N VAL A 43 2.36 -1.76 6.37
CA VAL A 43 1.08 -1.63 7.06
C VAL A 43 0.56 -3.03 7.37
N ALA A 44 0.15 -3.27 8.60
CA ALA A 44 -0.44 -4.53 9.06
C ALA A 44 -1.80 -4.26 9.73
N ARG A 45 -2.73 -5.22 9.63
CA ARG A 45 -4.05 -5.19 10.28
C ARG A 45 -4.13 -6.17 11.45
#